data_AF-A0A1V4XXP7-F1
#
_entry.id   AF-A0A1V4XXP7-F1
#
_cell.length_a   1.000
_cell.length_b   1.000
_cell.length_c   1.000
_cell.angle_alpha   90.00
_cell.angle_beta   90.00
_cell.angle_gamma   90.00
#
_symmetry.space_group_name_H-M   'P 1'
#
loop_
_entity.id
_entity.type
_entity.pdbx_description
1 polymer ?
#
loop_
_entity_poly.entity_id
_entity_poly.type
_entity_poly.pdbx_seq_one_letter_code
_entity_poly.pdbx_strand_id
1 'polypeptide(L)'
;MSPKFLSVEYHTQFFPRAVRNRRHLKAGESQGTTFTSTMELFIIFAVCLILAIIGIPSAVQGSVPGWILSIIGVVGIVGLVILSVSSQWGERPTYDDFLKGVFFFFVSLGIFIGIPVGMESHSFWLGASASLAGLVAGYALGIFAGLQLQRLGWFAIILNMIAAFAAIVLAGTTLLMLFLPML
;
A
#
# COMPACT_ATOMS: atom_id res chain seq x y z
N MET A 1 -7.05 23.47 -15.10
CA MET A 1 -6.53 22.42 -16.02
C MET A 1 -5.67 21.48 -15.21
N SER A 2 -6.00 20.19 -15.18
CA SER A 2 -5.17 19.19 -14.48
C SER A 2 -3.88 19.00 -15.30
N PRO A 3 -2.68 19.21 -14.71
CA PRO A 3 -1.43 18.95 -15.41
C PRO A 3 -1.34 17.45 -15.75
N LYS A 4 -0.78 17.14 -16.92
CA LYS A 4 -0.60 15.76 -17.38
C LYS A 4 0.35 15.03 -16.42
N PHE A 5 -0.02 13.81 -16.03
CA PHE A 5 0.69 12.93 -15.08
C PHE A 5 2.19 12.73 -15.36
N LEU A 6 2.62 12.92 -16.62
CA LEU A 6 4.00 12.72 -17.06
C LEU A 6 4.79 14.03 -17.19
N SER A 7 4.21 15.18 -16.82
CA SER A 7 4.93 16.46 -16.89
C SER A 7 5.90 16.61 -15.71
N VAL A 8 7.12 17.03 -16.02
CA VAL A 8 8.19 17.27 -15.03
C VAL A 8 7.78 18.32 -13.99
N GLU A 9 6.94 19.29 -14.37
CA GLU A 9 6.38 20.32 -13.48
C GLU A 9 5.47 19.73 -12.38
N TYR A 10 4.76 18.63 -12.68
CA TYR A 10 3.90 17.95 -11.72
C TYR A 10 4.71 17.31 -10.58
N HIS A 11 5.81 16.63 -10.92
CA HIS A 11 6.67 15.94 -9.95
C HIS A 11 7.58 16.87 -9.15
N THR A 12 7.99 18.01 -9.73
CA THR A 12 8.96 18.92 -9.11
C THR A 12 8.34 20.06 -8.31
N GLN A 13 7.20 20.60 -8.74
CA GLN A 13 6.60 21.78 -8.10
C GLN A 13 5.27 21.49 -7.41
N PHE A 14 4.44 20.62 -7.98
CA PHE A 14 3.10 20.36 -7.46
C PHE A 14 3.12 19.35 -6.31
N PHE A 15 3.84 18.25 -6.46
CA PHE A 15 3.92 17.18 -5.46
C PHE A 15 4.47 17.63 -4.08
N PRO A 16 5.62 18.34 -3.98
CA PRO A 16 6.12 18.81 -2.68
C PRO A 16 5.27 19.93 -2.08
N ARG A 17 4.64 20.80 -2.89
CA ARG A 17 3.77 21.88 -2.38
C ARG A 17 2.42 21.36 -1.87
N ALA A 18 1.82 20.39 -2.53
CA ALA A 18 0.60 19.73 -2.07
C ALA A 18 0.84 18.98 -0.73
N VAL A 19 1.99 18.30 -0.60
CA VAL A 19 2.38 17.63 0.66
C VAL A 19 2.65 18.63 1.79
N ARG A 20 3.22 19.80 1.50
CA ARG A 20 3.53 20.86 2.48
C ARG A 20 2.29 21.64 2.92
N ASN A 21 1.37 21.98 2.02
CA ASN A 21 0.12 22.68 2.36
C ASN A 21 -0.83 21.84 3.22
N ARG A 22 -0.77 20.51 3.11
CA ARG A 22 -1.56 19.61 3.97
C ARG A 22 -1.19 19.69 5.45
N ARG A 23 0.05 20.07 5.80
CA ARG A 23 0.44 20.27 7.22
C ARG A 23 -0.25 21.48 7.84
N HIS A 24 -0.58 22.49 7.04
CA HIS A 24 -1.22 23.71 7.53
C HIS A 24 -2.76 23.61 7.57
N LEU A 25 -3.38 22.85 6.66
CA LEU A 25 -4.84 22.70 6.60
C LEU A 25 -5.40 21.68 7.62
N LYS A 26 -4.61 20.67 8.03
CA LYS A 26 -5.01 19.71 9.08
C LYS A 26 -5.19 20.30 10.48
N ALA A 27 -4.79 21.56 10.71
CA ALA A 27 -5.00 22.24 11.97
C ALA A 27 -6.40 22.89 12.09
N GLY A 28 -7.20 22.92 11.02
CA GLY A 28 -8.45 23.70 10.97
C GLY A 28 -9.72 22.96 10.55
N GLU A 29 -9.67 21.70 10.11
CA GLU A 29 -10.86 20.98 9.65
C GLU A 29 -11.47 20.09 10.74
N SER A 30 -12.68 20.50 11.14
CA SER A 30 -13.52 19.91 12.18
C SER A 30 -13.84 18.44 11.95
N GLN A 31 -13.81 17.68 13.06
CA GLN A 31 -14.35 16.33 13.22
C GLN A 31 -15.88 16.29 13.00
N GLY A 32 -16.33 16.23 11.74
CA GLY A 32 -17.73 15.99 11.38
C GLY A 32 -18.01 14.50 11.17
N THR A 33 -18.59 13.84 12.19
CA THR A 33 -19.47 12.64 12.16
C THR A 33 -19.11 11.39 11.33
N THR A 34 -17.91 11.25 10.74
CA THR A 34 -17.56 10.10 9.88
C THR A 34 -16.70 9.04 10.58
N PHE A 35 -16.15 9.34 11.76
CA PHE A 35 -15.22 8.45 12.48
C PHE A 35 -15.87 7.17 13.06
N THR A 36 -17.15 7.21 13.40
CA THR A 36 -17.85 6.07 14.03
C THR A 36 -18.02 4.91 13.04
N SER A 37 -18.36 5.21 11.78
CA SER A 37 -18.61 4.19 10.75
C SER A 37 -17.33 3.46 10.30
N THR A 38 -16.19 4.16 10.21
CA THR A 38 -14.93 3.50 9.80
C THR A 38 -14.41 2.57 10.89
N MET A 39 -14.49 2.96 12.16
CA MET A 39 -14.08 2.11 13.29
C MET A 39 -14.93 0.84 13.39
N GLU A 40 -16.24 0.95 13.16
CA GLU A 40 -17.14 -0.22 13.10
C GLU A 40 -16.72 -1.20 11.99
N LEU A 41 -16.40 -0.69 10.79
CA LEU A 41 -15.91 -1.52 9.68
C LEU A 41 -14.59 -2.22 10.02
N PHE A 42 -13.67 -1.55 10.72
CA PHE A 42 -12.43 -2.16 11.23
C PHE A 42 -12.70 -3.28 12.22
N ILE A 43 -13.64 -3.09 13.16
CA ILE A 43 -14.01 -4.11 14.14
C ILE A 43 -14.64 -5.32 13.45
N ILE A 44 -15.60 -5.11 12.55
CA ILE A 44 -16.26 -6.20 11.82
C ILE A 44 -15.21 -6.96 10.99
N PHE A 45 -14.31 -6.25 10.30
CA PHE A 45 -13.23 -6.87 9.56
C PHE A 45 -12.32 -7.70 10.46
N ALA A 46 -11.89 -7.17 11.61
CA ALA A 46 -11.06 -7.89 12.56
C ALA A 46 -11.74 -9.16 13.07
N VAL A 47 -13.05 -9.10 13.38
CA VAL A 47 -13.84 -10.28 13.77
C VAL A 47 -13.88 -11.31 12.64
N CYS A 48 -14.19 -10.91 11.40
CA CYS A 48 -14.18 -11.82 10.25
C CYS A 48 -12.81 -12.47 10.04
N LEU A 49 -11.72 -11.71 10.26
CA LEU A 49 -10.36 -12.19 10.13
C LEU A 49 -9.99 -13.20 11.23
N ILE A 50 -10.39 -12.96 12.47
CA ILE A 50 -10.22 -13.91 13.59
C ILE A 50 -11.00 -15.20 13.32
N LEU A 51 -12.25 -15.09 12.85
CA LEU A 51 -13.07 -16.25 12.47
C LEU A 51 -12.41 -17.07 11.36
N ALA A 52 -11.83 -16.42 10.36
CA ALA A 52 -11.09 -17.10 9.28
C ALA A 52 -9.80 -17.76 9.81
N ILE A 53 -9.00 -17.07 10.63
CA ILE A 53 -7.75 -17.60 11.19
C ILE A 53 -7.98 -18.84 12.04
N ILE A 54 -9.04 -18.84 12.86
CA ILE A 54 -9.36 -19.99 13.73
C ILE A 54 -10.11 -21.08 12.94
N GLY A 55 -11.02 -20.66 12.05
CA GLY A 55 -11.87 -21.55 11.28
C GLY A 55 -11.11 -22.38 10.26
N ILE A 56 -10.18 -21.80 9.50
CA ILE A 56 -9.46 -22.49 8.42
C ILE A 56 -8.67 -23.72 8.94
N PRO A 57 -7.79 -23.60 9.96
CA PRO A 57 -7.07 -24.75 10.48
C PRO A 57 -8.00 -25.83 11.04
N SER A 58 -9.08 -25.43 11.71
CA SER A 58 -10.08 -26.37 12.26
C SER A 58 -10.85 -27.08 11.15
N ALA A 59 -11.23 -26.38 10.07
CA ALA A 59 -11.91 -26.94 8.91
C ALA A 59 -11.04 -27.99 8.19
N VAL A 60 -9.74 -27.72 8.05
CA VAL A 60 -8.77 -28.65 7.45
C VAL A 60 -8.62 -29.93 8.28
N GLN A 61 -8.82 -29.86 9.60
CA GLN A 61 -8.85 -31.03 10.48
C GLN A 61 -10.19 -31.81 10.41
N GLY A 62 -11.10 -31.43 9.51
CA GLY A 62 -12.41 -32.10 9.33
C GLY A 62 -13.52 -31.60 10.26
N SER A 63 -13.27 -30.52 11.01
CA SER A 63 -14.25 -29.97 11.95
C SER A 63 -15.38 -29.22 11.24
N VAL A 64 -16.62 -29.68 11.39
CA VAL A 64 -17.83 -28.99 10.90
C VAL A 64 -17.97 -27.56 11.44
N PRO A 65 -17.79 -27.28 12.75
CA PRO A 65 -17.81 -25.88 13.22
C PRO A 65 -16.64 -25.06 12.65
N GLY A 66 -15.48 -25.68 12.37
CA GLY A 66 -14.38 -25.02 11.68
C GLY A 66 -14.77 -24.53 10.28
N TRP A 67 -15.47 -25.36 9.51
CA TRP A 67 -16.01 -24.99 8.20
C TRP A 67 -16.99 -23.81 8.28
N ILE A 68 -17.90 -23.83 9.26
CA ILE A 68 -18.87 -22.74 9.46
C ILE A 68 -18.14 -21.43 9.77
N LEU A 69 -17.19 -21.44 10.71
CA LEU A 69 -16.42 -20.25 11.08
C LEU A 69 -15.60 -19.71 9.89
N SER A 70 -14.97 -20.62 9.13
CA SER A 70 -14.19 -20.28 7.94
C SER A 70 -15.06 -19.61 6.87
N ILE A 71 -16.22 -20.20 6.54
CA ILE A 71 -17.14 -19.65 5.54
C ILE A 71 -17.64 -18.27 5.97
N ILE A 72 -18.09 -18.12 7.23
CA ILE A 72 -18.58 -16.83 7.75
C ILE A 72 -17.47 -15.77 7.70
N GLY A 73 -16.26 -16.12 8.12
CA GLY A 73 -15.10 -15.22 8.10
C GLY A 73 -14.75 -14.77 6.69
N VAL A 74 -14.62 -15.71 5.76
CA VAL A 74 -14.25 -15.44 4.36
C VAL A 74 -15.35 -14.66 3.64
N VAL A 75 -16.62 -15.05 3.77
CA VAL A 75 -17.75 -14.33 3.15
C VAL A 75 -17.86 -12.92 3.73
N GLY A 76 -17.65 -12.74 5.04
CA GLY A 76 -17.61 -11.43 5.67
C GLY A 76 -16.50 -10.53 5.11
N ILE A 77 -15.28 -11.06 4.96
CA ILE A 77 -14.16 -10.33 4.34
C ILE A 77 -14.51 -9.92 2.90
N VAL A 78 -15.00 -10.86 2.09
CA VAL A 78 -15.36 -10.60 0.69
C VAL A 78 -16.47 -9.55 0.60
N GLY A 79 -17.51 -9.67 1.43
CA GLY A 79 -18.61 -8.70 1.49
C GLY A 79 -18.14 -7.30 1.85
N LEU A 80 -17.25 -7.17 2.85
CA LEU A 80 -16.66 -5.89 3.25
C LEU A 80 -15.79 -5.28 2.15
N VAL A 81 -15.01 -6.09 1.43
CA VAL A 81 -14.21 -5.63 0.30
C VAL A 81 -15.11 -5.12 -0.83
N ILE A 82 -16.15 -5.86 -1.19
CA ILE A 82 -17.11 -5.46 -2.23
C ILE A 82 -17.80 -4.16 -1.82
N LEU A 83 -18.26 -4.04 -0.57
CA LEU A 83 -18.89 -2.84 -0.05
C LEU A 83 -17.94 -1.64 -0.09
N SER A 84 -16.67 -1.86 0.28
CA SER A 84 -15.65 -0.82 0.23
C SER A 84 -15.44 -0.31 -1.20
N VAL A 85 -15.29 -1.21 -2.17
CA VAL A 85 -15.11 -0.86 -3.58
C VAL A 85 -16.36 -0.20 -4.15
N SER A 86 -17.56 -0.72 -3.85
CA SER A 86 -18.82 -0.20 -4.37
C SER A 86 -19.11 1.21 -3.84
N SER A 87 -18.77 1.48 -2.58
CA SER A 87 -18.91 2.82 -1.98
C SER A 87 -18.08 3.90 -2.68
N GLN A 88 -17.04 3.50 -3.42
CA GLN A 88 -16.10 4.38 -4.10
C GLN A 88 -16.31 4.43 -5.62
N TRP A 89 -17.33 3.73 -6.16
CA TRP A 89 -17.52 3.55 -7.61
C TRP A 89 -17.77 4.87 -8.37
N GLY A 90 -18.14 5.95 -7.70
CA GLY A 90 -18.36 7.27 -8.31
C GLY A 90 -17.25 8.30 -8.03
N GLU A 91 -16.33 8.02 -7.11
CA GLU A 91 -15.36 9.01 -6.65
C GLU A 91 -14.11 9.01 -7.53
N ARG A 92 -13.63 10.21 -7.89
CA ARG A 92 -12.40 10.35 -8.67
C ARG A 92 -11.22 10.33 -7.71
N PRO A 93 -10.18 9.51 -7.98
CA PRO A 93 -8.99 9.50 -7.15
C PRO A 93 -8.35 10.89 -7.13
N THR A 94 -8.14 11.42 -5.93
CA THR A 94 -7.55 12.73 -5.67
C THR A 94 -6.18 12.58 -5.02
N TYR A 95 -5.32 13.56 -5.25
CA TYR A 95 -3.96 13.52 -4.70
C TYR A 95 -3.90 13.81 -3.20
N ASP A 96 -4.99 14.31 -2.62
CA ASP A 96 -5.05 14.61 -1.18
C ASP A 96 -4.94 13.34 -0.33
N ASP A 97 -5.49 12.23 -0.81
CA ASP A 97 -5.46 10.92 -0.17
C ASP A 97 -4.48 9.95 -0.82
N PHE A 98 -3.43 10.48 -1.44
CA PHE A 98 -2.38 9.66 -2.04
C PHE A 98 -1.74 8.71 -1.01
N LEU A 99 -1.69 7.43 -1.35
CA LEU A 99 -1.21 6.36 -0.47
C LEU A 99 0.33 6.31 -0.47
N LYS A 100 0.92 7.16 0.36
CA LYS A 100 2.39 7.33 0.46
C LYS A 100 3.12 6.05 0.81
N GLY A 101 2.57 5.22 1.71
CA GLY A 101 3.15 3.95 2.13
C GLY A 101 3.25 2.96 0.97
N VAL A 102 2.19 2.86 0.16
CA VAL A 102 2.20 2.07 -1.08
C VAL A 102 3.24 2.61 -2.06
N PHE A 103 3.28 3.92 -2.26
CA PHE A 103 4.27 4.54 -3.14
C PHE A 103 5.71 4.22 -2.71
N PHE A 104 6.03 4.44 -1.43
CA PHE A 104 7.36 4.14 -0.91
C PHE A 104 7.70 2.66 -0.99
N PHE A 105 6.73 1.77 -0.74
CA PHE A 105 6.92 0.34 -0.91
C PHE A 105 7.35 -0.02 -2.33
N PHE A 106 6.66 0.46 -3.37
CA PHE A 106 7.04 0.17 -4.76
C PHE A 106 8.37 0.79 -5.16
N VAL A 107 8.70 1.98 -4.66
CA VAL A 107 10.02 2.59 -4.90
C VAL A 107 11.13 1.76 -4.24
N SER A 108 10.97 1.40 -2.96
CA SER A 108 11.94 0.56 -2.24
C SER A 108 12.07 -0.82 -2.88
N LEU A 109 10.96 -1.43 -3.30
CA LEU A 109 10.95 -2.70 -4.01
C LEU A 109 11.68 -2.60 -5.36
N GLY A 110 11.46 -1.53 -6.13
CA GLY A 110 12.14 -1.30 -7.40
C GLY A 110 13.66 -1.16 -7.26
N ILE A 111 14.10 -0.46 -6.21
CA ILE A 111 15.53 -0.38 -5.85
C ILE A 111 16.06 -1.76 -5.46
N PHE A 112 15.33 -2.48 -4.60
CA PHE A 112 15.76 -3.78 -4.09
C PHE A 112 15.84 -4.85 -5.17
N ILE A 113 14.92 -4.88 -6.13
CA ILE A 113 15.00 -5.80 -7.27
C ILE A 113 16.15 -5.40 -8.20
N GLY A 114 16.39 -4.10 -8.37
CA GLY A 114 17.41 -3.58 -9.27
C GLY A 114 18.85 -3.84 -8.83
N ILE A 115 19.12 -3.91 -7.51
CA ILE A 115 20.48 -4.10 -6.97
C ILE A 115 21.04 -5.52 -7.26
N PRO A 116 20.38 -6.65 -6.91
CA PRO A 116 20.89 -7.99 -7.14
C PRO A 116 21.05 -8.33 -8.63
N VAL A 117 20.06 -7.95 -9.44
CA VAL A 117 20.10 -8.13 -10.91
C VAL A 117 21.32 -7.42 -11.51
N GLY A 118 21.71 -6.29 -10.91
CA GLY A 118 22.90 -5.57 -11.33
C GLY A 118 24.23 -6.16 -10.86
N MET A 119 24.25 -6.79 -9.69
CA MET A 119 25.46 -7.40 -9.13
C MET A 119 25.83 -8.73 -9.80
N GLU A 120 24.87 -9.47 -10.34
CA GLU A 120 25.13 -10.69 -11.12
C GLU A 120 25.73 -10.40 -12.51
N SER A 121 25.60 -9.16 -13.00
CA SER A 121 26.18 -8.73 -14.26
C SER A 121 27.62 -8.24 -14.07
N HIS A 122 28.59 -8.85 -14.77
CA HIS A 122 30.04 -8.58 -14.66
C HIS A 122 30.51 -7.13 -14.93
N SER A 123 29.59 -6.17 -15.15
CA SER A 123 29.94 -4.76 -15.32
C SER A 123 29.11 -3.88 -14.41
N PHE A 124 29.80 -3.07 -13.60
CA PHE A 124 29.21 -2.05 -12.72
C PHE A 124 28.19 -1.16 -13.44
N TRP A 125 28.44 -0.85 -14.71
CA TRP A 125 27.56 -0.04 -15.55
C TRP A 125 26.23 -0.71 -15.91
N LEU A 126 26.22 -2.03 -16.20
CA LEU A 126 24.95 -2.74 -16.37
C LEU A 126 24.15 -2.72 -15.07
N GLY A 127 24.81 -2.97 -13.93
CA GLY A 127 24.11 -2.99 -12.66
C GLY A 127 23.56 -1.64 -12.22
N ALA A 128 24.30 -0.56 -12.47
CA ALA A 128 23.80 0.80 -12.28
C ALA A 128 22.58 1.08 -13.17
N SER A 129 22.60 0.65 -14.44
CA SER A 129 21.48 0.84 -15.37
C SER A 129 20.25 0.01 -14.98
N ALA A 130 20.44 -1.23 -14.49
CA ALA A 130 19.37 -2.10 -14.01
C ALA A 130 18.71 -1.55 -12.75
N SER A 131 19.50 -1.01 -11.82
CA SER A 131 19.01 -0.32 -10.62
C SER A 131 18.24 0.95 -10.97
N LEU A 132 18.74 1.76 -11.90
CA LEU A 132 18.04 2.94 -12.41
C LEU A 132 16.70 2.56 -13.06
N ALA A 133 16.68 1.53 -13.89
CA ALA A 133 15.47 1.01 -14.52
C ALA A 133 14.45 0.51 -13.47
N GLY A 134 14.92 -0.23 -12.46
CA GLY A 134 14.12 -0.69 -11.33
C GLY A 134 13.51 0.46 -10.53
N LEU A 135 14.27 1.52 -10.27
CA LEU A 135 13.78 2.72 -9.60
C LEU A 135 12.74 3.46 -10.42
N VAL A 136 12.96 3.64 -11.72
CA VAL A 136 11.99 4.30 -12.63
C VAL A 136 10.70 3.49 -12.71
N ALA A 137 10.80 2.17 -12.84
CA ALA A 137 9.65 1.27 -12.85
C ALA A 137 8.91 1.31 -11.51
N GLY A 138 9.62 1.22 -10.39
CA GLY A 138 9.06 1.31 -9.04
C GLY A 138 8.37 2.65 -8.77
N TYR A 139 8.93 3.75 -9.26
CA TYR A 139 8.33 5.08 -9.16
C TYR A 139 7.02 5.18 -9.95
N ALA A 140 7.02 4.75 -11.22
CA ALA A 140 5.85 4.77 -12.07
C ALA A 140 4.73 3.87 -11.51
N LEU A 141 5.07 2.64 -11.11
CA LEU A 141 4.14 1.71 -10.48
C LEU A 141 3.63 2.25 -9.14
N GLY A 142 4.49 2.87 -8.33
CA GLY A 142 4.10 3.46 -7.06
C GLY A 142 3.08 4.59 -7.21
N ILE A 143 3.24 5.45 -8.22
CA ILE A 143 2.26 6.51 -8.51
C ILE A 143 0.94 5.89 -8.96
N PHE A 144 0.99 4.96 -9.91
CA PHE A 144 -0.20 4.31 -10.44
C PHE A 144 -0.95 3.56 -9.32
N ALA A 145 -0.25 2.74 -8.54
CA ALA A 145 -0.81 2.00 -7.42
C ALA A 145 -1.35 2.93 -6.33
N GLY A 146 -0.60 3.97 -5.97
CA GLY A 146 -1.00 4.93 -4.94
C GLY A 146 -2.29 5.69 -5.26
N LEU A 147 -2.63 5.83 -6.54
CA LEU A 147 -3.88 6.44 -7.02
C LEU A 147 -4.98 5.41 -7.26
N GLN A 148 -4.68 4.29 -7.90
CA GLN A 148 -5.69 3.29 -8.22
C GLN A 148 -6.21 2.57 -6.98
N LEU A 149 -5.35 2.32 -6.00
CA LEU A 149 -5.76 1.67 -4.75
C LEU A 149 -6.69 2.55 -3.91
N GLN A 150 -6.80 3.86 -4.17
CA GLN A 150 -7.81 4.71 -3.53
C GLN A 150 -9.23 4.23 -3.81
N ARG A 151 -9.45 3.59 -4.96
CA ARG A 151 -10.74 2.98 -5.32
C ARG A 151 -11.14 1.82 -4.41
N LEU A 152 -10.22 1.33 -3.58
CA LEU A 152 -10.51 0.33 -2.56
C LEU A 152 -11.11 0.94 -1.28
N GLY A 153 -11.27 2.26 -1.20
CA GLY A 153 -11.89 2.95 -0.06
C GLY A 153 -11.09 2.77 1.22
N TRP A 154 -11.77 2.42 2.31
CA TRP A 154 -11.13 2.27 3.63
C TRP A 154 -10.08 1.15 3.65
N PHE A 155 -10.23 0.12 2.80
CA PHE A 155 -9.23 -0.97 2.67
C PHE A 155 -7.88 -0.44 2.15
N ALA A 156 -7.88 0.65 1.38
CA ALA A 156 -6.67 1.31 0.92
C ALA A 156 -5.81 1.83 2.09
N ILE A 157 -6.45 2.23 3.20
CA ILE A 157 -5.77 2.70 4.41
C ILE A 157 -4.99 1.55 5.05
N ILE A 158 -5.61 0.36 5.18
CA ILE A 158 -4.94 -0.85 5.67
C ILE A 158 -3.73 -1.18 4.81
N LEU A 159 -3.95 -1.27 3.49
CA LEU A 159 -2.87 -1.60 2.55
C LEU A 159 -1.73 -0.60 2.62
N ASN A 160 -2.04 0.69 2.79
CA ASN A 160 -1.04 1.73 2.93
C ASN A 160 -0.23 1.61 4.22
N MET A 161 -0.85 1.23 5.35
CA MET A 161 -0.13 0.97 6.60
C MET A 161 0.78 -0.26 6.49
N ILE A 162 0.26 -1.36 5.92
CA ILE A 162 1.04 -2.59 5.70
C ILE A 162 2.21 -2.31 4.75
N ALA A 163 1.96 -1.60 3.65
CA ALA A 163 2.99 -1.25 2.67
C ALA A 163 4.05 -0.33 3.27
N ALA A 164 3.67 0.65 4.10
CA ALA A 164 4.63 1.48 4.82
C ALA A 164 5.53 0.65 5.75
N PHE A 165 4.93 -0.28 6.51
CA PHE A 165 5.69 -1.18 7.36
C PHE A 165 6.62 -2.09 6.54
N ALA A 166 6.12 -2.69 5.46
CA ALA A 166 6.90 -3.52 4.56
C ALA A 166 8.05 -2.75 3.91
N ALA A 167 7.85 -1.48 3.54
CA ALA A 167 8.90 -0.62 3.01
C ALA A 167 10.03 -0.38 4.02
N ILE A 168 9.68 -0.17 5.30
CA ILE A 168 10.67 -0.01 6.39
C ILE A 168 11.46 -1.31 6.59
N VAL A 169 10.77 -2.44 6.66
CA VAL A 169 11.41 -3.76 6.80
C VAL A 169 12.34 -4.02 5.64
N LEU A 170 11.87 -3.79 4.41
CA LEU A 170 12.64 -4.02 3.19
C LEU A 170 13.85 -3.09 3.08
N ALA A 171 13.71 -1.81 3.43
CA ALA A 171 14.85 -0.89 3.51
C ALA A 171 15.87 -1.34 4.58
N GLY A 172 15.38 -1.75 5.75
CA GLY A 172 16.21 -2.25 6.85
C GLY A 172 16.98 -3.52 6.49
N THR A 173 16.32 -4.51 5.87
CA THR A 173 16.97 -5.75 5.42
C THR A 173 17.98 -5.48 4.30
N THR A 174 17.69 -4.54 3.39
CA THR A 174 18.62 -4.13 2.33
C THR A 174 19.89 -3.53 2.91
N LEU A 175 19.76 -2.61 3.87
CA LEU A 175 20.92 -2.01 4.56
C LEU A 175 21.71 -3.09 5.28
N LEU A 176 21.05 -3.98 6.03
CA LEU A 176 21.72 -5.09 6.71
C LEU A 176 22.49 -5.98 5.72
N MET A 177 21.89 -6.40 4.61
CA MET A 177 22.55 -7.22 3.60
C MET A 177 23.76 -6.52 2.95
N LEU A 178 23.72 -5.20 2.81
CA LEU A 178 24.82 -4.44 2.22
C LEU A 178 25.99 -4.22 3.20
N PHE A 179 25.71 -4.08 4.50
CA PHE A 179 26.73 -3.85 5.53
C PHE A 179 27.27 -5.11 6.22
N LEU A 180 26.49 -6.20 6.29
CA LEU A 180 26.94 -7.47 6.88
C LEU A 180 28.20 -8.06 6.22
N PRO A 181 28.41 -8.01 4.89
CA PRO A 181 29.65 -8.51 4.27
C PRO A 181 30.87 -7.59 4.46
N MET A 182 30.70 -6.42 5.10
CA MET A 182 31.80 -5.49 5.42
C MET A 182 32.27 -5.61 6.88
N LEU A 183 31.67 -6.50 7.67
CA LEU A 183 32.04 -6.86 9.05
C LEU A 183 32.67 -8.26 9.08
#